data_AF-A0A6J1URQ8-F1
#
_entry.id   AF-A0A6J1URQ8-F1
#
_cell.length_a   1.000
_cell.length_b   1.000
_cell.length_c   1.000
_cell.angle_alpha   90.00
_cell.angle_beta   90.00
_cell.angle_gamma   90.00
#
_symmetry.space_group_name_H-M   'P 1'
#
loop_
_entity.id
_entity.type
_entity.pdbx_description
1 polymer ?
#
loop_
_entity_poly.entity_id
_entity_poly.type
_entity_poly.pdbx_seq_one_letter_code
_entity_poly.pdbx_strand_id
1 'polypeptide(L)'
;MTIRTLTSLRNYVMDFDLGVEFEEDLGPVDGRKCQTTVYWDGDQLVCEQKGEKQNRGWRHWLEGDQLHLRMTAENEVCVQVFQKVK
;
A
#
# COMPACT_ATOMS: atom_id res chain seq x y z
N MET A 1 -4.21 -3.20 11.50
CA MET A 1 -3.60 -1.88 11.23
C MET A 1 -4.39 -1.22 10.13
N THR A 2 -4.63 0.09 10.25
CA THR A 2 -5.50 0.80 9.31
C THR A 2 -4.73 1.92 8.62
N ILE A 3 -4.75 1.95 7.28
CA ILE A 3 -4.16 3.00 6.46
C ILE A 3 -5.28 3.71 5.70
N ARG A 4 -5.34 5.04 5.79
CA ARG A 4 -6.34 5.86 5.11
C ARG A 4 -5.65 6.81 4.15
N THR A 5 -5.83 6.59 2.86
CA THR A 5 -5.42 7.52 1.81
C THR A 5 -6.59 8.43 1.49
N LEU A 6 -6.47 9.71 1.86
CA LEU A 6 -7.54 10.69 1.76
C LEU A 6 -7.26 11.69 0.64
N THR A 7 -8.26 11.93 -0.20
CA THR A 7 -8.22 12.97 -1.24
C THR A 7 -9.53 13.74 -1.25
N SER A 8 -9.59 14.84 -2.01
CA SER A 8 -10.84 15.60 -2.15
C SER A 8 -11.92 14.87 -2.97
N LEU A 9 -11.53 13.88 -3.79
CA LEU A 9 -12.42 13.24 -4.75
C LEU A 9 -12.81 11.82 -4.32
N ARG A 10 -11.83 11.01 -3.94
CA ARG A 10 -12.02 9.60 -3.61
C ARG A 10 -11.01 9.13 -2.59
N ASN A 11 -11.51 8.48 -1.54
CA ASN A 11 -10.70 7.93 -0.47
C ASN A 11 -10.49 6.44 -0.67
N TYR A 12 -9.38 5.95 -0.15
CA TYR A 12 -9.06 4.54 -0.08
C TYR A 12 -8.68 4.17 1.36
N VAL A 13 -9.35 3.17 1.92
CA VAL A 13 -9.13 2.73 3.31
C VAL A 13 -8.78 1.25 3.27
N MET A 14 -7.66 0.91 3.89
CA MET A 14 -7.20 -0.46 4.05
C MET A 14 -7.18 -0.78 5.54
N ASP A 15 -7.84 -1.87 5.93
CA ASP A 15 -7.83 -2.38 7.30
C ASP A 15 -7.50 -3.88 7.28
N PHE A 16 -6.39 -4.24 7.91
CA PHE A 16 -5.77 -5.56 7.74
C PHE A 16 -4.96 -5.98 8.95
N ASP A 17 -4.76 -7.28 9.12
CA ASP A 17 -3.85 -7.83 10.11
C ASP A 17 -2.48 -8.13 9.49
N LEU A 18 -1.41 -7.85 10.23
CA LEU A 18 -0.05 -8.07 9.75
C LEU A 18 0.22 -9.58 9.62
N GLY A 19 0.78 -9.99 8.48
CA GLY A 19 1.12 -11.38 8.17
C GLY A 19 -0.07 -12.26 7.80
N VAL A 20 -1.30 -11.71 7.75
CA VAL A 20 -2.51 -12.44 7.38
C VAL A 20 -2.92 -12.04 5.98
N GLU A 21 -3.12 -13.02 5.09
CA GLU A 21 -3.62 -12.78 3.73
C GLU A 21 -5.12 -12.44 3.79
N PHE A 22 -5.53 -11.41 3.04
CA PHE A 22 -6.92 -10.97 2.95
C PHE A 22 -7.29 -10.59 1.52
N GLU A 23 -8.58 -10.64 1.20
CA GLU A 23 -9.10 -10.15 -0.08
C GLU A 23 -9.20 -8.62 -0.04
N GLU A 24 -8.42 -7.95 -0.87
CA GLU A 24 -8.41 -6.49 -1.02
C GLU A 24 -9.27 -6.09 -2.22
N ASP A 25 -10.33 -5.31 -1.97
CA ASP A 25 -11.17 -4.73 -3.01
C ASP A 25 -10.62 -3.39 -3.50
N LEU A 26 -10.00 -3.42 -4.68
CA LEU A 26 -9.40 -2.28 -5.37
C LEU A 26 -10.36 -1.71 -6.43
N GLY A 27 -11.65 -2.02 -6.35
CA GLY A 27 -12.73 -1.44 -7.15
C GLY A 27 -12.64 0.09 -7.30
N PRO A 28 -12.39 0.86 -6.21
CA PRO A 28 -12.25 2.32 -6.26
C PRO A 28 -11.00 2.81 -7.02
N VAL A 29 -9.99 1.97 -7.19
CA VAL A 29 -8.68 2.31 -7.79
C VAL A 29 -8.63 1.88 -9.25
N ASP A 30 -8.73 0.57 -9.51
CA ASP A 30 -8.57 -0.02 -10.84
C ASP A 30 -9.62 -1.10 -11.18
N GLY A 31 -10.63 -1.30 -10.32
CA GLY A 31 -11.72 -2.23 -10.62
C GLY A 31 -11.43 -3.70 -10.26
N ARG A 32 -10.31 -4.00 -9.59
CA ARG A 32 -9.81 -5.36 -9.37
C ARG A 32 -9.93 -5.81 -7.92
N LYS A 33 -9.74 -7.11 -7.71
CA LYS A 33 -9.50 -7.71 -6.39
C LYS A 33 -8.14 -8.38 -6.36
N CYS A 34 -7.48 -8.35 -5.21
CA CYS A 34 -6.18 -9.02 -4.99
C CYS A 34 -6.21 -9.82 -3.69
N GLN A 35 -5.39 -10.86 -3.61
CA GLN A 35 -5.03 -11.49 -2.36
C GLN A 35 -3.80 -10.79 -1.83
N THR A 36 -3.97 -10.06 -0.73
CA THR A 36 -3.00 -9.09 -0.24
C THR A 36 -2.48 -9.51 1.12
N THR A 37 -1.17 -9.42 1.29
CA THR A 37 -0.50 -9.66 2.58
C THR A 37 0.42 -8.51 2.89
N VAL A 38 0.30 -7.97 4.11
CA VAL A 38 1.16 -6.89 4.60
C VAL A 38 1.98 -7.38 5.78
N TYR A 39 3.28 -7.14 5.78
CA TYR A 39 4.19 -7.63 6.81
C TYR A 39 5.38 -6.68 7.02
N TRP A 40 6.12 -6.88 8.11
CA TRP A 40 7.35 -6.14 8.39
C TRP A 40 8.55 -6.86 7.76
N ASP A 41 9.38 -6.09 7.05
CA ASP A 41 10.68 -6.48 6.52
C ASP A 41 11.71 -5.51 7.09
N GLY A 42 12.29 -5.87 8.24
CA GLY A 42 13.14 -4.97 9.02
C GLY A 42 12.36 -3.76 9.54
N ASP A 43 12.75 -2.56 9.11
CA ASP A 43 12.12 -1.28 9.43
C ASP A 43 11.08 -0.82 8.38
N GLN A 44 10.85 -1.65 7.35
CA GLN A 44 9.91 -1.35 6.27
C GLN A 44 8.63 -2.15 6.42
N LEU A 45 7.52 -1.50 6.11
CA LEU A 45 6.24 -2.15 5.94
C LEU A 45 6.04 -2.52 4.47
N VAL A 46 5.96 -3.81 4.18
CA VAL A 46 5.88 -4.35 2.82
C VAL A 46 4.50 -4.94 2.58
N CYS A 47 3.94 -4.65 1.41
CA CYS A 47 2.68 -5.20 0.94
C CYS A 47 2.88 -5.88 -0.40
N GLU A 48 2.39 -7.12 -0.49
CA GLU A 48 2.33 -7.91 -1.72
C GLU A 48 0.87 -8.08 -2.13
N GLN A 49 0.53 -7.71 -3.37
CA GLN A 49 -0.82 -7.80 -3.91
C GLN A 49 -0.83 -8.83 -5.03
N LYS A 50 -1.23 -10.08 -4.73
CA LYS A 50 -1.30 -11.16 -5.72
C LYS A 50 -2.61 -11.06 -6.49
N GLY A 51 -2.51 -10.99 -7.81
CA GLY A 51 -3.67 -10.92 -8.69
C GLY A 51 -3.27 -10.94 -10.16
N GLU A 52 -4.06 -10.27 -11.00
CA GLU A 52 -3.85 -10.19 -12.45
C GLU A 52 -2.50 -9.55 -12.83
N LYS A 53 -2.04 -8.58 -12.03
CA LYS A 53 -0.83 -7.81 -12.30
C LYS A 53 0.37 -8.38 -11.56
N GLN A 54 1.45 -8.65 -12.29
CA GLN A 54 2.72 -9.09 -11.72
C GLN A 54 3.40 -7.94 -10.97
N ASN A 55 4.26 -8.27 -10.00
CA ASN A 55 5.04 -7.30 -9.22
C ASN A 55 4.20 -6.17 -8.59
N ARG A 56 2.92 -6.43 -8.31
CA ARG A 56 2.03 -5.45 -7.70
C ARG A 56 2.22 -5.44 -6.18
N GLY A 57 2.47 -4.27 -5.63
CA GLY A 57 2.67 -4.11 -4.20
C GLY A 57 3.20 -2.73 -3.84
N TRP A 58 3.55 -2.56 -2.57
CA TRP A 58 4.14 -1.32 -2.10
C TRP A 58 5.01 -1.51 -0.87
N ARG A 59 5.89 -0.53 -0.63
CA ARG A 59 6.74 -0.45 0.55
C ARG A 59 6.62 0.92 1.20
N HIS A 60 6.42 0.91 2.51
CA HIS A 60 6.44 2.09 3.37
C HIS A 60 7.65 2.05 4.30
N TRP A 61 8.30 3.20 4.48
CA TRP A 61 9.35 3.38 5.48
C TRP A 61 9.38 4.82 5.97
N LEU A 62 10.04 5.05 7.10
CA LEU A 62 10.16 6.36 7.72
C LEU A 62 11.60 6.87 7.64
N GLU A 63 11.77 8.11 7.21
CA GLU A 63 13.03 8.85 7.31
C GLU A 63 12.77 10.14 8.10
N GLY A 64 13.07 10.11 9.41
CA GLY A 64 12.72 11.19 10.32
C GLY A 64 11.20 11.40 10.39
N ASP A 65 10.73 12.58 9.98
CA ASP A 65 9.30 12.94 9.94
C ASP A 65 8.67 12.72 8.54
N GLN A 66 9.37 12.04 7.63
CA GLN A 66 8.88 11.74 6.29
C GLN A 66 8.40 10.29 6.19
N LEU A 67 7.18 10.11 5.71
CA LEU A 67 6.65 8.80 5.29
C LEU A 67 6.90 8.62 3.80
N HIS A 68 7.74 7.65 3.47
CA HIS A 68 8.02 7.27 2.10
C HIS A 68 7.09 6.14 1.66
N LEU A 69 6.65 6.19 0.41
CA LEU A 69 5.85 5.16 -0.23
C LEU A 69 6.42 4.87 -1.61
N ARG A 70 6.82 3.62 -1.85
CA ARG A 70 7.19 3.11 -3.17
C ARG A 70 6.17 2.07 -3.60
N MET A 71 5.43 2.37 -4.66
CA MET A 71 4.47 1.45 -5.28
C MET A 71 5.07 0.83 -6.53
N THR A 72 4.78 -0.44 -6.78
CA THR A 72 5.21 -1.17 -7.97
C THR A 72 4.04 -1.87 -8.63
N ALA A 73 4.05 -1.95 -9.95
CA ALA A 73 3.17 -2.79 -10.74
C ALA A 73 3.84 -3.10 -12.08
N GLU A 74 3.97 -4.37 -12.43
CA GLU A 74 4.69 -4.83 -13.63
C GLU A 74 6.13 -4.28 -13.66
N ASN A 75 6.44 -3.38 -14.60
CA ASN A 75 7.75 -2.74 -14.74
C ASN A 75 7.74 -1.28 -14.25
N GLU A 76 6.62 -0.81 -13.73
CA GLU A 76 6.41 0.59 -13.34
C GLU A 76 6.64 0.80 -11.85
N VAL A 77 7.18 1.98 -11.51
CA VAL A 77 7.47 2.40 -10.14
C VAL A 77 6.94 3.81 -9.91
N CYS A 78 6.20 3.98 -8.82
CA CYS A 78 5.78 5.29 -8.33
C CYS A 78 6.36 5.54 -6.93
N VAL A 79 6.83 6.76 -6.68
CA VAL A 79 7.39 7.18 -5.40
C VAL A 79 6.63 8.39 -4.90
N GLN A 80 6.20 8.35 -3.64
CA GLN A 80 5.55 9.44 -2.93
C GLN A 80 6.23 9.66 -1.58
N VAL A 81 6.28 10.92 -1.14
CA VAL A 81 6.83 11.31 0.16
C VAL A 81 5.83 12.23 0.84
N PHE A 82 5.48 11.91 2.08
CA PHE A 82 4.53 12.64 2.89
C PHE A 82 5.23 13.20 4.13
N GLN A 83 5.02 14.48 4.42
CA GLN A 83 5.50 15.10 5.65
C GLN A 83 4.50 14.85 6.77
N LYS A 84 4.98 14.36 7.92
CA LYS A 84 4.16 14.30 9.13
C LYS A 84 3.77 15.71 9.55
N VAL A 85 2.47 15.96 9.59
CA VAL A 85 1.87 17.20 10.09
C VAL A 85 1.32 16.98 11.50
N LYS A 86 1.27 18.05 12.29
CA LYS A 86 0.75 18.02 13.67
C LYS A 86 -0.77 18.05 13.72
#